data_AF-A0A0N8H6S2-F1
#
_entry.id   AF-A0A0N8H6S2-F1
#
_cell.length_a   1.000
_cell.length_b   1.000
_cell.length_c   1.000
_cell.angle_alpha   90.00
_cell.angle_beta   90.00
_cell.angle_gamma   90.00
#
_symmetry.space_group_name_H-M   'P 1'
#
loop_
_entity.id
_entity.type
_entity.pdbx_description
1 polymer ?
#
loop_
_entity_poly.entity_id
_entity_poly.type
_entity_poly.pdbx_seq_one_letter_code
_entity_poly.pdbx_strand_id
1 'polypeptide(L)'
;MPLLRPTSRIPSLLRPFSSAMATQPRFSAGTDAASLSPVLAPLLTPEGGRWALTKDGAALERKFRFKTFAKTWDFMTGVSLQCKIKNHHPEWSNPQVYNTTFIRWTTHNPAGLSEKDVQMAAACDALAAELGELPQEPEAKDQSCAVKGLADEAAAAAGDCCTPKKK
;
A
#
# COMPACT_ATOMS: atom_id res chain seq x y z
N MET A 1 -16.91 -66.05 16.84
CA MET A 1 -16.78 -65.81 15.38
C MET A 1 -17.29 -64.40 15.08
N PRO A 2 -16.58 -63.61 14.24
CA PRO A 2 -16.54 -62.16 14.31
C PRO A 2 -17.68 -61.47 13.54
N LEU A 3 -18.14 -60.32 14.04
CA LEU A 3 -18.98 -59.37 13.29
C LEU A 3 -18.06 -58.31 12.66
N LEU A 4 -18.11 -58.21 11.33
CA LEU A 4 -17.39 -57.22 10.52
C LEU A 4 -17.99 -55.82 10.66
N ARG A 5 -17.15 -54.80 10.82
CA ARG A 5 -17.44 -53.42 10.43
C ARG A 5 -16.28 -52.88 9.59
N PRO A 6 -16.50 -52.43 8.35
CA PRO A 6 -15.54 -51.60 7.66
C PRO A 6 -15.77 -50.12 7.97
N THR A 7 -14.67 -49.46 8.30
CA THR A 7 -14.49 -48.04 8.59
C THR A 7 -14.71 -47.18 7.35
N SER A 8 -15.56 -46.15 7.46
CA SER A 8 -15.66 -45.09 6.45
C SER A 8 -14.46 -44.13 6.60
N ARG A 9 -13.56 -44.12 5.61
CA ARG A 9 -12.52 -43.08 5.46
C ARG A 9 -13.12 -41.90 4.73
N ILE A 10 -13.27 -40.78 5.43
CA ILE A 10 -13.52 -39.47 4.83
C ILE A 10 -12.16 -38.97 4.29
N PRO A 11 -12.02 -38.63 3.00
CA PRO A 11 -10.83 -37.94 2.53
C PRO A 11 -10.94 -36.47 2.96
N SER A 12 -10.01 -36.05 3.82
CA SER A 12 -9.81 -34.66 4.21
C SER A 12 -9.35 -33.84 2.99
N LEU A 13 -10.27 -33.13 2.35
CA LEU A 13 -9.95 -32.11 1.34
C LEU A 13 -9.55 -30.80 2.03
N LEU A 14 -8.35 -30.76 2.61
CA LEU A 14 -7.70 -29.49 2.90
C LEU A 14 -7.01 -29.02 1.63
N ARG A 15 -7.69 -28.15 0.87
CA ARG A 15 -7.03 -27.34 -0.16
C ARG A 15 -6.04 -26.41 0.57
N PRO A 16 -4.76 -26.38 0.19
CA PRO A 16 -3.88 -25.33 0.69
C PRO A 16 -4.41 -23.98 0.18
N PHE A 17 -4.65 -23.06 1.11
CA PHE A 17 -4.86 -21.65 0.76
C PHE A 17 -3.60 -21.19 0.03
N SER A 18 -3.76 -20.73 -1.22
CA SER A 18 -2.69 -20.10 -1.98
C SER A 18 -2.29 -18.83 -1.22
N SER A 19 -1.14 -18.87 -0.54
CA SER A 19 -0.50 -17.69 0.01
C SER A 19 -0.28 -16.71 -1.14
N ALA A 20 -0.93 -15.54 -1.09
CA ALA A 20 -0.57 -14.44 -1.97
C ALA A 20 0.91 -14.15 -1.71
N MET A 21 1.75 -14.27 -2.74
CA MET A 21 3.18 -14.00 -2.60
C MET A 21 3.36 -12.56 -2.10
N ALA A 22 3.75 -12.41 -0.83
CA ALA A 22 4.10 -11.12 -0.27
C ALA A 22 5.36 -10.60 -0.99
N THR A 23 5.28 -9.36 -1.49
CA THR A 23 6.41 -8.70 -2.14
C THR A 23 7.62 -8.69 -1.20
N GLN A 24 8.75 -9.22 -1.67
CA GLN A 24 9.98 -9.33 -0.87
C GLN A 24 10.81 -8.05 -1.00
N PRO A 25 11.46 -7.57 0.08
CA PRO A 25 12.33 -6.41 0.02
C PRO A 25 13.59 -6.71 -0.80
N ARG A 26 13.96 -5.77 -1.68
CA ARG A 26 15.16 -5.81 -2.49
C ARG A 26 16.13 -4.75 -1.99
N PHE A 27 17.20 -5.21 -1.34
CA PHE A 27 18.21 -4.33 -0.76
C PHE A 27 19.23 -3.85 -1.79
N SER A 28 19.73 -2.64 -1.57
CA SER A 28 20.85 -2.05 -2.30
C SER A 28 22.15 -2.79 -1.99
N ALA A 29 23.05 -2.88 -2.98
CA ALA A 29 24.34 -3.54 -2.80
C ALA A 29 25.15 -2.87 -1.66
N GLY A 30 25.73 -3.69 -0.79
CA GLY A 30 26.46 -3.24 0.40
C GLY A 30 25.57 -3.04 1.64
N THR A 31 24.25 -3.18 1.52
CA THR A 31 23.35 -3.21 2.67
C THR A 31 23.32 -4.60 3.29
N ASP A 32 23.50 -4.70 4.61
CA ASP A 32 23.32 -5.95 5.34
C ASP A 32 21.83 -6.25 5.53
N ALA A 33 21.30 -7.10 4.64
CA ALA A 33 19.91 -7.53 4.66
C ALA A 33 19.54 -8.25 5.98
N ALA A 34 20.45 -8.99 6.59
CA ALA A 34 20.17 -9.76 7.80
C ALA A 34 19.94 -8.83 9.00
N SER A 35 20.74 -7.76 9.09
CA SER A 35 20.60 -6.74 10.13
C SER A 35 19.42 -5.79 9.86
N LEU A 36 19.12 -5.47 8.60
CA LEU A 36 18.09 -4.48 8.27
C LEU A 36 16.67 -5.05 8.26
N SER A 37 16.50 -6.33 7.91
CA SER A 37 15.19 -7.01 7.88
C SER A 37 14.38 -6.92 9.18
N PRO A 38 14.94 -7.15 10.39
CA PRO A 38 14.17 -7.03 11.63
C PRO A 38 13.75 -5.58 11.95
N VAL A 39 14.47 -4.57 11.42
CA VAL A 39 14.13 -3.15 11.58
C VAL A 39 13.07 -2.73 10.56
N LEU A 40 13.09 -3.33 9.37
CA LEU A 40 12.12 -3.10 8.30
C LEU A 40 10.75 -3.72 8.62
N ALA A 41 10.74 -4.92 9.21
CA ALA A 41 9.51 -5.68 9.42
C ALA A 41 8.39 -4.90 10.16
N PRO A 42 8.66 -4.18 11.27
CA PRO A 42 7.64 -3.39 11.97
C PRO A 42 7.01 -2.28 11.12
N LEU A 43 7.72 -1.77 10.11
CA LEU A 43 7.19 -0.73 9.21
C LEU A 43 6.19 -1.29 8.20
N LEU A 44 6.22 -2.61 7.95
CA LEU A 44 5.39 -3.30 6.95
C LEU A 44 4.21 -4.08 7.56
N THR A 45 4.23 -4.37 8.86
CA THR A 45 3.19 -5.18 9.53
C THR A 45 1.86 -4.43 9.64
N PRO A 46 0.70 -5.02 9.32
CA PRO A 46 -0.61 -4.37 9.49
C PRO A 46 -0.87 -3.84 10.90
N GLU A 47 -0.27 -4.43 11.92
CA GLU A 47 -0.46 -4.13 13.34
C GLU A 47 0.33 -2.90 13.83
N GLY A 48 1.26 -2.36 13.03
CA GLY A 48 2.11 -1.23 13.45
C GLY A 48 2.78 -0.43 12.32
N GLY A 49 2.78 -0.98 11.12
CA GLY A 49 3.42 -0.47 9.92
C GLY A 49 2.39 -0.06 8.88
N ARG A 50 2.50 1.18 8.40
CA ARG A 50 1.63 1.71 7.31
C ARG A 50 2.43 1.93 6.02
N TRP A 51 3.64 1.37 5.94
CA TRP A 51 4.46 1.40 4.73
C TRP A 51 4.20 0.16 3.88
N ALA A 52 4.25 0.34 2.58
CA ALA A 52 4.19 -0.74 1.61
C ALA A 52 5.50 -0.82 0.82
N LEU A 53 5.88 -2.02 0.41
CA LEU A 53 6.93 -2.20 -0.58
C LEU A 53 6.36 -1.94 -1.97
N THR A 54 7.13 -1.27 -2.83
CA THR A 54 6.81 -1.20 -4.25
C THR A 54 6.81 -2.59 -4.88
N LYS A 55 6.18 -2.78 -6.03
CA LYS A 55 6.03 -4.09 -6.70
C LYS A 55 7.34 -4.84 -6.93
N ASP A 56 8.42 -4.10 -7.14
CA ASP A 56 9.78 -4.60 -7.34
C ASP A 56 10.58 -4.76 -6.04
N GLY A 57 10.01 -4.37 -4.90
CA GLY A 57 10.59 -4.50 -3.57
C GLY A 57 11.72 -3.51 -3.26
N ALA A 58 12.06 -2.62 -4.19
CA ALA A 58 13.24 -1.76 -4.11
C ALA A 58 13.00 -0.42 -3.41
N ALA A 59 11.75 -0.13 -3.02
CA ALA A 59 11.37 1.13 -2.39
C ALA A 59 10.24 0.93 -1.36
N LEU A 60 10.18 1.86 -0.41
CA LEU A 60 9.11 1.96 0.58
C LEU A 60 8.19 3.12 0.22
N GLU A 61 6.90 2.91 0.22
CA GLU A 61 5.90 3.92 -0.10
C GLU A 61 4.81 4.03 0.95
N ARG A 62 4.37 5.26 1.20
CA ARG A 62 3.28 5.55 2.13
C ARG A 62 2.60 6.89 1.84
N LYS A 63 1.30 6.96 2.11
CA LYS A 63 0.49 8.19 2.11
C LYS A 63 0.28 8.67 3.55
N PHE A 64 0.52 9.96 3.79
CA PHE A 64 0.25 10.66 5.05
C PHE A 64 -0.90 11.62 4.84
N ARG A 65 -1.82 11.72 5.80
CA ARG A 65 -2.96 12.64 5.74
C ARG A 65 -3.07 13.43 7.04
N PHE A 66 -3.33 14.72 6.94
CA PHE A 66 -3.51 15.61 8.09
C PHE A 66 -4.84 16.36 8.03
N LYS A 67 -5.20 17.04 9.12
CA LYS A 67 -6.43 17.82 9.21
C LYS A 67 -6.42 19.07 8.33
N THR A 68 -5.26 19.70 8.15
CA THR A 68 -5.13 20.98 7.43
C THR A 68 -3.89 20.99 6.52
N PHE A 69 -3.89 21.88 5.53
CA PHE A 69 -2.72 22.14 4.69
C PHE A 69 -1.51 22.58 5.52
N ALA A 70 -1.71 23.48 6.50
CA ALA A 70 -0.63 23.93 7.38
C ALA A 70 0.07 22.76 8.10
N LYS A 71 -0.70 21.81 8.66
CA LYS A 71 -0.13 20.62 9.30
C LYS A 71 0.63 19.72 8.34
N THR A 72 0.12 19.59 7.12
CA THR A 72 0.80 18.84 6.05
C THR A 72 2.13 19.50 5.69
N TRP A 73 2.15 20.83 5.61
CA TRP A 73 3.35 21.60 5.34
C TRP A 73 4.37 21.56 6.49
N ASP A 74 3.92 21.61 7.74
CA ASP A 74 4.77 21.42 8.92
C ASP A 74 5.46 20.06 8.87
N PHE A 75 4.71 19.01 8.53
CA PHE A 75 5.24 17.65 8.35
C PHE A 75 6.29 17.61 7.23
N MET A 76 5.97 18.15 6.05
CA MET A 76 6.90 18.21 4.92
C MET A 76 8.18 18.97 5.26
N THR A 77 8.07 20.05 6.05
CA THR A 77 9.22 20.83 6.52
C THR A 77 10.09 20.00 7.48
N GLY A 78 9.47 19.28 8.43
CA GLY A 78 10.18 18.36 9.31
C GLY A 78 10.93 17.26 8.56
N VAL A 79 10.29 16.64 7.57
CA VAL A 79 10.91 15.64 6.69
C VAL A 79 12.08 16.26 5.93
N SER A 80 11.91 17.45 5.34
CA SER A 80 12.99 18.16 4.62
C SER A 80 14.22 18.42 5.48
N LEU A 81 14.04 18.77 6.77
CA LEU A 81 15.15 18.92 7.71
C LEU A 81 15.86 17.58 7.97
N GLN A 82 15.12 16.49 8.11
CA GLN A 82 15.71 15.15 8.23
C GLN A 82 16.49 14.74 6.98
N CYS A 83 15.98 15.06 5.78
CA CYS A 83 16.68 14.82 4.51
C CYS A 83 18.05 15.51 4.49
N LYS A 84 18.10 16.76 4.95
CA LYS A 84 19.34 17.53 5.04
C LYS A 84 20.33 16.91 6.02
N ILE A 85 19.87 16.44 7.17
CA ILE A 85 20.73 15.81 8.20
C ILE A 85 21.28 14.47 7.70
N LYS A 86 20.44 13.64 7.09
CA LYS A 86 20.80 12.29 6.64
C LYS A 86 21.42 12.26 5.23
N ASN A 87 21.43 13.39 4.54
CA ASN A 87 21.81 13.53 3.14
C ASN A 87 21.16 12.45 2.27
N HIS A 88 19.83 12.34 2.39
CA HIS A 88 18.99 11.35 1.72
C HIS A 88 17.63 11.96 1.42
N HIS A 89 17.17 11.87 0.17
CA HIS A 89 16.00 12.61 -0.30
C HIS A 89 14.92 11.64 -0.78
N PRO A 90 13.64 11.91 -0.49
CA PRO A 90 12.55 11.07 -0.95
C PRO A 90 12.16 11.43 -2.37
N GLU A 91 11.42 10.53 -2.99
CA GLU A 91 10.53 10.86 -4.08
C GLU A 91 9.15 11.11 -3.46
N TRP A 92 8.71 12.37 -3.41
CA TRP A 92 7.39 12.70 -2.88
C TRP A 92 6.47 13.28 -3.95
N SER A 93 5.17 13.11 -3.74
CA SER A 93 4.14 13.77 -4.55
C SER A 93 3.00 14.23 -3.64
N ASN A 94 2.27 15.27 -4.07
CA ASN A 94 1.11 15.79 -3.33
C ASN A 94 -0.18 15.48 -4.12
N PRO A 95 -0.62 14.22 -4.16
CA PRO A 95 -1.66 13.76 -5.09
C PRO A 95 -3.03 14.42 -4.86
N GLN A 96 -3.31 14.92 -3.66
CA GLN A 96 -4.56 15.62 -3.33
C GLN A 96 -4.38 17.12 -3.06
N VAL A 97 -3.16 17.65 -3.31
CA VAL A 97 -2.71 19.07 -3.25
C VAL A 97 -2.91 19.80 -1.90
N TYR A 98 -3.82 19.35 -1.03
CA TYR A 98 -4.20 20.07 0.18
C TYR A 98 -3.71 19.39 1.47
N ASN A 99 -4.18 18.19 1.80
CA ASN A 99 -3.94 17.61 3.13
C ASN A 99 -3.33 16.21 3.11
N THR A 100 -2.78 15.79 1.97
CA THR A 100 -2.21 14.46 1.80
C THR A 100 -0.89 14.56 1.06
N THR A 101 0.13 13.88 1.59
CA THR A 101 1.46 13.78 1.00
C THR A 101 1.82 12.31 0.84
N PHE A 102 2.24 11.94 -0.36
CA PHE A 102 2.79 10.62 -0.66
C PHE A 102 4.30 10.69 -0.64
N ILE A 103 4.94 9.75 0.04
CA ILE A 103 6.40 9.65 0.16
C ILE A 103 6.84 8.27 -0.28
N ARG A 104 7.85 8.23 -1.14
CA ARG A 104 8.58 7.03 -1.51
C ARG A 104 10.07 7.18 -1.17
N TRP A 105 10.60 6.23 -0.43
CA TRP A 105 12.02 6.13 -0.07
C TRP A 105 12.67 5.01 -0.87
N THR A 106 13.76 5.34 -1.56
CA THR A 106 14.60 4.38 -2.27
C THR A 106 16.03 4.92 -2.39
N THR A 107 17.00 4.03 -2.48
CA THR A 107 18.37 4.39 -2.80
C THR A 107 18.61 4.18 -4.28
N HIS A 108 19.00 5.24 -4.99
CA HIS A 108 19.18 5.20 -6.45
C HIS A 108 20.51 4.55 -6.89
N ASN A 109 21.56 4.62 -6.06
CA ASN A 109 22.86 4.06 -6.39
C ASN A 109 23.63 3.55 -5.15
N PRO A 110 23.93 2.23 -5.07
CA PRO A 110 23.37 1.17 -5.89
C PRO A 110 21.85 1.07 -5.70
N ALA A 111 21.11 0.63 -6.73
CA ALA A 111 19.66 0.61 -6.69
C ALA A 111 19.11 -0.40 -5.64
N GLY A 112 18.18 0.04 -4.80
CA GLY A 112 17.46 -0.81 -3.83
C GLY A 112 17.19 -0.11 -2.49
N LEU A 113 16.67 -0.86 -1.53
CA LEU A 113 16.49 -0.39 -0.15
C LEU A 113 17.81 -0.39 0.60
N SER A 114 18.11 0.72 1.27
CA SER A 114 19.24 0.83 2.19
C SER A 114 18.77 1.16 3.62
N GLU A 115 19.72 1.17 4.55
CA GLU A 115 19.46 1.58 5.93
C GLU A 115 18.87 3.01 6.01
N LYS A 116 19.29 3.91 5.11
CA LYS A 116 18.79 5.29 5.09
C LYS A 116 17.30 5.35 4.78
N ASP A 117 16.81 4.50 3.89
CA ASP A 117 15.39 4.43 3.53
C ASP A 117 14.55 4.04 4.75
N VAL A 118 14.99 3.02 5.49
CA VAL A 118 14.32 2.53 6.69
C VAL A 118 14.35 3.57 7.82
N GLN A 119 15.50 4.21 8.04
CA GLN A 119 15.64 5.26 9.06
C GLN A 119 14.74 6.47 8.75
N MET A 120 14.69 6.89 7.48
CA MET A 120 13.85 8.02 7.07
C MET A 120 12.36 7.67 7.14
N ALA A 121 11.97 6.44 6.79
CA ALA A 121 10.60 5.96 6.97
C ALA A 121 10.16 5.98 8.45
N ALA A 122 11.01 5.51 9.36
CA ALA A 122 10.75 5.58 10.80
C ALA A 122 10.68 7.03 11.33
N ALA A 123 11.53 7.92 10.83
CA ALA A 123 11.49 9.34 11.19
C ALA A 123 10.19 10.02 10.73
N CYS A 124 9.70 9.69 9.52
CA CYS A 124 8.39 10.13 9.06
C CYS A 124 7.26 9.65 9.99
N ASP A 125 7.32 8.42 10.50
CA ASP A 125 6.30 7.89 11.42
C ASP A 125 6.26 8.64 12.75
N ALA A 126 7.43 8.94 13.31
CA ALA A 126 7.54 9.75 14.52
C ALA A 126 6.97 11.17 14.31
N LEU A 127 7.38 11.86 13.24
CA LEU A 127 6.88 13.20 12.91
C LEU A 127 5.37 13.20 12.67
N ALA A 128 4.85 12.20 11.97
CA ALA A 128 3.42 12.07 11.68
C ALA A 128 2.60 11.84 12.96
N ALA A 129 3.12 11.03 13.89
CA ALA A 129 2.50 10.81 15.20
C ALA A 129 2.45 12.11 16.03
N GLU A 130 3.55 12.87 16.07
CA GLU A 130 3.62 14.14 16.80
C GLU A 130 2.68 15.21 16.21
N LEU A 131 2.52 15.25 14.89
CA LEU A 131 1.71 16.25 14.20
C LEU A 131 0.22 15.89 14.10
N GLY A 132 -0.17 14.72 14.59
CA GLY A 132 -1.56 14.26 14.62
C GLY A 132 -2.08 13.85 13.24
N GLU A 133 -1.37 12.92 12.59
CA GLU A 133 -1.83 12.28 11.35
C GLU A 133 -3.23 11.64 11.54
N LEU A 134 -4.06 11.78 10.52
CA LEU A 134 -5.37 11.14 10.44
C LEU A 134 -5.23 9.69 9.94
N PRO A 135 -6.11 8.77 10.38
CA PRO A 135 -6.13 7.42 9.84
C PRO A 135 -6.33 7.44 8.32
N GLN A 136 -5.72 6.48 7.63
CA GLN A 136 -5.99 6.26 6.22
C GLN A 136 -7.44 5.75 6.10
N GLU A 137 -8.29 6.55 5.45
CA GLU A 137 -9.59 6.04 5.02
C GLU A 137 -9.32 4.91 4.03
N PRO A 138 -10.02 3.76 4.13
CA PRO A 138 -9.89 2.70 3.14
C PRO A 138 -10.16 3.33 1.77
N GLU A 139 -9.21 3.16 0.85
CA GLU A 139 -9.30 3.74 -0.49
C GLU A 139 -10.68 3.40 -1.06
N ALA A 140 -11.50 4.43 -1.30
CA ALA A 140 -12.85 4.25 -1.80
C ALA A 140 -12.75 3.40 -3.06
N LYS A 141 -13.31 2.18 -3.01
CA LYS A 141 -13.38 1.29 -4.15
C LYS A 141 -13.84 2.09 -5.35
N ASP A 142 -12.99 2.06 -6.38
CA ASP A 142 -13.22 2.57 -7.72
C ASP A 142 -14.73 2.66 -8.04
N GLN A 143 -15.24 3.89 -8.06
CA GLN A 143 -16.66 4.14 -8.35
C GLN A 143 -17.00 3.83 -9.82
N SER A 144 -16.04 3.32 -10.61
CA SER A 144 -16.30 2.80 -11.96
C SER A 144 -17.39 1.74 -11.98
N CYS A 145 -17.55 0.94 -10.92
CA CYS A 145 -18.61 -0.06 -10.85
C CYS A 145 -20.00 0.55 -10.57
N ALA A 146 -20.05 1.67 -9.84
CA ALA A 146 -21.33 2.34 -9.54
C ALA A 146 -21.89 3.07 -10.76
N VAL A 147 -21.02 3.68 -11.58
CA VAL A 147 -21.45 4.36 -12.82
C VAL A 147 -21.79 3.37 -13.93
N LYS A 148 -21.18 2.18 -13.96
CA LYS A 148 -21.48 1.14 -14.94
C LYS A 148 -22.91 0.58 -14.76
N GLY A 149 -23.31 0.30 -13.52
CA GLY A 149 -24.68 -0.12 -13.21
C GLY A 149 -25.74 0.91 -13.64
N LEU A 150 -25.43 2.21 -13.53
CA LEU A 150 -26.33 3.29 -13.98
C LEU A 150 -26.45 3.35 -15.52
N ALA A 151 -25.35 3.10 -16.24
CA ALA A 151 -25.34 3.08 -17.70
C ALA A 151 -26.06 1.85 -18.27
N ASP A 152 -25.90 0.69 -17.64
CA ASP A 152 -26.60 -0.55 -18.01
C ASP A 152 -28.12 -0.42 -17.77
N GLU A 153 -28.55 0.23 -16.67
CA GLU A 153 -29.97 0.48 -16.40
C GLU A 153 -30.58 1.52 -17.34
N ALA A 154 -29.84 2.58 -17.69
CA ALA A 154 -30.27 3.54 -18.70
C ALA A 154 -30.39 2.92 -20.11
N ALA A 155 -29.49 1.98 -20.45
CA ALA A 155 -29.56 1.24 -21.71
C ALA A 155 -30.74 0.25 -21.73
N ALA A 156 -31.06 -0.39 -20.60
CA ALA A 156 -32.22 -1.26 -20.47
C ALA A 156 -33.56 -0.50 -20.48
N ALA A 157 -33.58 0.73 -19.96
CA ALA A 157 -34.75 1.61 -19.97
C ALA A 157 -34.96 2.34 -21.31
N ALA A 158 -33.92 2.45 -22.15
CA ALA A 158 -34.02 2.97 -23.51
C ALA A 158 -34.64 1.92 -24.44
N GLY A 159 -35.97 1.82 -24.40
CA GLY A 159 -36.73 1.05 -25.38
C GLY A 159 -36.36 1.43 -26.83
N ASP A 160 -36.35 0.42 -27.70
CA ASP A 160 -35.88 0.45 -29.09
C ASP A 160 -36.52 1.59 -29.91
N CYS A 161 -35.86 2.75 -29.92
CA CYS A 161 -36.31 3.95 -30.61
C CYS A 161 -35.78 4.04 -32.05
N CYS A 162 -34.88 3.12 -32.46
CA CYS A 162 -34.16 3.18 -33.73
C CYS A 162 -34.26 1.89 -34.55
N THR A 163 -35.49 1.43 -34.81
CA THR A 163 -35.73 0.61 -36.01
C THR A 163 -36.19 1.51 -37.17
N PRO A 164 -35.50 1.56 -38.33
CA PRO A 164 -36.03 2.26 -39.48
C PRO A 164 -37.31 1.57 -39.97
N LYS A 165 -38.43 2.31 -40.01
CA LYS A 165 -39.69 1.82 -40.60
C LYS A 165 -39.47 1.49 -42.07
N LYS A 166 -39.73 0.24 -42.46
CA LYS A 166 -39.67 -0.20 -43.87
C LYS A 166 -40.95 0.21 -44.62
N LYS A 167 -40.71 0.92 -45.74
CA LYS A 167 -41.58 1.28 -46.89
C LYS A 167 -42.68 2.29 -46.64
#